data_AF-A0A3B8VI15-F1
#
_entry.id   AF-A0A3B8VI15-F1
#
_cell.length_a   1.000
_cell.length_b   1.000
_cell.length_c   1.000
_cell.angle_alpha   90.00
_cell.angle_beta   90.00
_cell.angle_gamma   90.00
#
_symmetry.space_group_name_H-M   'P 1'
#
loop_
_entity.id
_entity.type
_entity.pdbx_description
1 polymer ?
#
loop_
_entity_poly.entity_id
_entity_poly.type
_entity_poly.pdbx_seq_one_letter_code
_entity_poly.pdbx_strand_id
1 'polypeptide(L)'
;MKITAIETFKVRTIGRMPWLFCAIRTDEGITGYSEFGSGALHMGITGLVEDLGRRLIGQDPLPVDKLYMDMYRWTRSESGGATAMA
;
A
#
# COMPACT_ATOMS: atom_id res chain seq x y z
N MET A 1 17.18 3.08 -8.54
CA MET A 1 16.22 2.12 -8.00
C MET A 1 14.82 2.44 -8.48
N LYS A 2 14.04 1.44 -8.90
CA LYS A 2 12.64 1.56 -9.31
C LYS A 2 11.80 0.46 -8.67
N ILE A 3 10.56 0.77 -8.32
CA ILE A 3 9.58 -0.22 -7.84
C ILE A 3 9.16 -1.10 -9.02
N THR A 4 9.26 -2.41 -8.85
CA THR A 4 8.90 -3.41 -9.88
C THR A 4 7.60 -4.13 -9.55
N ALA A 5 7.30 -4.33 -8.27
CA ALA A 5 6.06 -4.95 -7.83
C ALA A 5 5.69 -4.50 -6.41
N ILE A 6 4.39 -4.48 -6.13
CA ILE A 6 3.84 -4.32 -4.78
C ILE A 6 2.89 -5.49 -4.55
N GLU A 7 3.23 -6.36 -3.61
CA GLU A 7 2.47 -7.57 -3.30
C GLU A 7 1.86 -7.44 -1.91
N THR A 8 0.57 -7.75 -1.75
CA THR A 8 -0.11 -7.74 -0.45
C THR A 8 -0.30 -9.15 0.08
N PHE A 9 -0.07 -9.35 1.38
CA PHE A 9 -0.20 -10.62 2.08
C PHE A 9 -1.26 -10.51 3.17
N LYS A 10 -2.25 -11.38 3.10
CA LYS A 10 -3.27 -11.59 4.13
C LYS A 10 -2.83 -12.76 5.01
N VAL A 11 -2.30 -12.46 6.18
CA VAL A 11 -1.79 -13.47 7.12
C VAL A 11 -2.87 -13.81 8.13
N ARG A 12 -3.27 -15.09 8.16
CA ARG A 12 -4.23 -15.60 9.14
C ARG A 12 -3.60 -15.57 10.53
N THR A 13 -4.30 -14.97 11.49
CA THR A 13 -3.90 -14.92 12.89
C THR A 13 -4.70 -15.91 13.73
N ILE A 14 -4.33 -16.07 15.01
CA ILE A 14 -5.14 -16.81 16.00
C ILE A 14 -6.42 -16.03 16.37
N GLY A 15 -6.44 -14.71 16.13
CA GLY A 15 -7.59 -13.84 16.35
C GLY A 15 -8.61 -13.89 15.22
N ARG A 16 -9.67 -13.06 15.34
CA ARG A 16 -10.73 -13.02 14.32
C ARG A 16 -10.33 -12.32 13.02
N MET A 17 -9.27 -11.53 13.01
CA MET A 17 -8.93 -10.63 11.91
C MET A 17 -7.52 -10.92 11.37
N PRO A 18 -7.30 -10.85 10.05
CA PRO A 18 -5.99 -11.06 9.47
C PRO A 18 -5.06 -9.89 9.76
N TRP A 19 -3.75 -10.16 9.75
CA TRP A 19 -2.73 -9.13 9.58
C TRP A 19 -2.49 -8.89 8.11
N LEU A 20 -2.24 -7.63 7.75
CA LEU A 20 -2.06 -7.21 6.38
C LEU A 20 -0.66 -6.62 6.20
N PHE A 21 0.12 -7.26 5.35
CA PHE A 21 1.47 -6.84 5.02
C PHE A 21 1.59 -6.56 3.53
N CYS A 22 2.54 -5.73 3.13
CA CYS A 22 2.96 -5.63 1.74
C CYS A 22 4.48 -5.78 1.60
N ALA A 23 4.89 -6.27 0.43
CA ALA A 23 6.28 -6.27 -0.03
C ALA A 23 6.40 -5.39 -1.26
N ILE A 24 7.31 -4.44 -1.22
CA ILE A 24 7.67 -3.54 -2.31
C ILE A 24 9.00 -4.04 -2.88
N ARG A 25 8.97 -4.56 -4.11
CA ARG A 25 10.15 -5.07 -4.80
C ARG A 25 10.76 -4.00 -5.69
N THR A 26 12.08 -4.02 -5.82
CA THR A 26 12.80 -3.09 -6.69
C THR A 26 13.64 -3.81 -7.74
N ASP A 27 14.07 -3.06 -8.76
CA ASP A 27 14.97 -3.53 -9.83
C ASP A 27 16.40 -3.82 -9.35
N GLU A 28 16.79 -3.28 -8.20
CA GLU A 28 18.08 -3.52 -7.54
C GLU A 28 18.06 -4.74 -6.61
N GLY A 29 16.96 -5.50 -6.57
CA GLY A 29 16.81 -6.69 -5.73
C GLY A 29 16.52 -6.40 -4.25
N ILE A 30 16.33 -5.12 -3.89
CA ILE A 30 15.93 -4.71 -2.53
C ILE A 30 14.43 -4.92 -2.38
N THR A 31 14.01 -5.47 -1.23
CA THR A 31 12.59 -5.63 -0.88
C THR A 31 12.31 -4.91 0.43
N GLY A 32 11.38 -3.94 0.39
CA GLY A 32 10.85 -3.30 1.58
C GLY A 32 9.59 -4.02 2.04
N TYR A 33 9.48 -4.30 3.34
CA TYR A 33 8.26 -4.86 3.94
C TYR A 33 7.56 -3.81 4.79
N SER A 34 6.23 -3.83 4.80
CA SER A 34 5.41 -2.96 5.64
C SER A 34 4.18 -3.72 6.15
N GLU A 35 3.71 -3.33 7.33
CA GLU A 35 2.37 -3.64 7.83
C GLU A 35 1.46 -2.45 7.57
N PHE A 36 0.29 -2.69 6.96
CA PHE A 36 -0.64 -1.61 6.61
C PHE A 36 -2.01 -1.74 7.28
N GLY A 37 -2.19 -2.75 8.14
CA GLY A 37 -3.34 -2.79 9.03
C GLY A 37 -3.80 -4.18 9.44
N SER A 38 -4.89 -4.17 10.19
CA SER A 38 -5.63 -5.34 10.62
C SER A 38 -7.10 -4.96 10.76
N GLY A 39 -8.02 -5.93 10.65
CA GLY A 39 -9.43 -5.69 10.96
C GLY A 39 -10.45 -6.27 9.98
N ALA A 40 -11.72 -5.96 10.23
CA ALA A 40 -12.87 -6.53 9.53
C ALA A 40 -13.01 -6.08 8.07
N LEU A 41 -12.50 -4.90 7.74
CA LEU A 41 -12.53 -4.33 6.38
C LEU A 41 -11.28 -4.70 5.56
N HIS A 42 -10.64 -5.83 5.88
CA HIS A 42 -9.38 -6.23 5.26
C HIS A 42 -9.43 -6.31 3.73
N MET A 43 -10.55 -6.73 3.15
CA MET A 43 -10.70 -6.78 1.69
C MET A 43 -10.65 -5.39 1.06
N GLY A 44 -11.30 -4.40 1.68
CA GLY A 44 -11.32 -3.03 1.18
C GLY A 44 -9.97 -2.34 1.30
N ILE A 45 -9.29 -2.51 2.45
CA ILE A 45 -7.96 -1.93 2.67
C ILE A 45 -6.92 -2.58 1.73
N THR A 46 -6.98 -3.90 1.50
CA THR A 46 -6.12 -4.54 0.49
C THR A 46 -6.33 -3.97 -0.90
N GLY A 47 -7.59 -3.80 -1.33
CA GLY A 47 -7.91 -3.20 -2.64
C GLY A 47 -7.39 -1.76 -2.77
N LEU A 48 -7.49 -0.96 -1.70
CA LEU A 48 -6.94 0.41 -1.68
C LEU A 48 -5.42 0.42 -1.89
N VAL A 49 -4.68 -0.47 -1.22
CA VAL A 49 -3.23 -0.59 -1.40
C VAL A 49 -2.88 -1.03 -2.83
N GLU A 50 -3.65 -1.95 -3.41
CA GLU A 50 -3.45 -2.39 -4.80
C GLU A 50 -3.70 -1.25 -5.82
N ASP A 51 -4.76 -0.46 -5.64
CA ASP A 51 -5.10 0.64 -6.55
C ASP A 51 -4.09 1.80 -6.46
N LEU A 52 -3.65 2.17 -5.26
CA LEU A 52 -2.58 3.16 -5.07
C LEU A 52 -1.24 2.64 -5.61
N GLY A 53 -0.91 1.38 -5.29
CA GLY A 53 0.36 0.76 -5.64
C GLY A 53 0.60 0.68 -7.16
N ARG A 54 -0.44 0.49 -7.97
CA ARG A 54 -0.33 0.50 -9.44
C ARG A 54 0.32 1.77 -9.99
N ARG A 55 0.09 2.92 -9.36
CA ARG A 55 0.67 4.21 -9.80
C ARG A 55 2.12 4.37 -9.36
N LEU A 56 2.60 3.58 -8.40
CA LEU A 56 3.97 3.64 -7.87
C LEU A 56 4.95 2.76 -8.67
N ILE A 57 4.46 1.82 -9.48
CA ILE A 57 5.32 0.97 -10.32
C ILE A 57 6.16 1.84 -11.26
N GLY A 58 7.47 1.57 -11.31
CA GLY A 58 8.44 2.31 -12.10
C GLY A 58 8.99 3.58 -11.45
N GLN A 59 8.43 4.02 -10.32
CA GLN A 59 8.95 5.17 -9.57
C GLN A 59 10.12 4.79 -8.67
N ASP A 60 10.96 5.78 -8.33
CA ASP A 60 12.00 5.66 -7.31
C ASP A 60 11.35 5.60 -5.92
N PRO A 61 11.59 4.56 -5.09
CA PRO A 61 10.99 4.45 -3.77
C PRO A 61 11.63 5.37 -2.71
N LEU A 62 12.80 5.98 -2.95
CA LEU A 62 13.51 6.77 -1.93
C LEU A 62 12.84 8.10 -1.56
N PRO A 63 12.22 8.86 -2.47
CA PRO A 63 11.54 10.12 -2.14
C PRO A 63 10.18 9.93 -1.44
N VAL A 64 10.17 9.32 -0.25
CA VAL A 64 8.95 8.88 0.46
C VAL A 64 7.90 10.00 0.62
N ASP A 65 8.30 11.20 1.06
CA ASP A 65 7.38 12.32 1.26
C ASP A 65 6.72 12.79 -0.04
N LYS A 66 7.47 12.77 -1.15
CA LYS A 66 6.94 13.08 -2.48
C LYS A 66 5.89 12.04 -2.87
N LEU A 67 6.20 10.76 -2.72
CA LEU A 67 5.28 9.67 -3.06
C LEU A 67 4.00 9.75 -2.22
N TYR A 68 4.12 10.05 -0.93
CA TYR A 68 2.97 10.27 -0.05
C TYR A 68 2.10 11.43 -0.53
N MET A 69 2.71 12.59 -0.82
CA MET A 69 1.98 13.77 -1.28
C MET A 69 1.34 13.57 -2.67
N ASP A 70 1.99 12.82 -3.55
CA ASP A 70 1.45 12.46 -4.85
C ASP A 70 0.21 11.55 -4.70
N MET A 71 0.28 10.53 -3.84
CA MET A 71 -0.88 9.68 -3.52
C MET A 71 -2.04 10.49 -2.93
N TYR A 72 -1.76 11.38 -1.98
CA TYR A 72 -2.77 12.27 -1.41
C TYR A 72 -3.43 13.16 -2.47
N ARG A 73 -2.66 13.71 -3.41
CA ARG A 73 -3.19 14.54 -4.51
C ARG A 73 -4.04 13.73 -5.49
N TRP A 74 -3.70 12.48 -5.75
CA TRP A 74 -4.48 11.61 -6.62
C TRP A 74 -5.85 11.27 -6.03
N THR A 75 -5.92 11.07 -4.71
CA THR A 75 -7.14 10.65 -4.02
C THR A 75 -7.96 11.82 -3.45
N ARG A 76 -7.50 13.07 -3.60
CA ARG A 76 -8.18 14.25 -3.03
C ARG A 76 -9.66 14.37 -3.40
N SER A 77 -10.02 13.96 -4.62
CA SER A 77 -11.40 14.00 -5.14
C SER A 77 -12.26 12.84 -4.65
N GLU A 78 -11.64 11.83 -4.05
CA GLU A 78 -12.27 10.66 -3.45
C GLU A 78 -12.50 10.88 -1.94
N SER A 79 -12.37 12.13 -1.47
CA SER A 79 -12.57 12.53 -0.08
C SER A 79 -13.99 12.19 0.40
N GLY A 80 -14.08 11.57 1.58
CA GLY A 80 -15.33 11.10 2.19
C GLY A 80 -15.58 9.57 2.15
N GLY A 81 -14.74 8.80 1.43
CA GLY A 81 -14.78 7.32 1.39
C GLY A 81 -13.75 6.64 2.29
N ALA A 82 -13.33 5.39 1.98
CA ALA A 82 -12.29 4.67 2.73
C ALA A 82 -10.93 5.41 2.83
N THR A 83 -10.73 6.44 2.00
CA THR A 83 -9.59 7.37 1.96
C THR A 83 -9.79 8.61 2.85
N ALA A 84 -10.94 8.79 3.48
CA ALA A 84 -11.25 9.99 4.26
C ALA A 84 -10.44 10.09 5.57
N MET A 85 -9.85 8.99 6.04
CA MET A 85 -9.13 8.91 7.32
C MET A 85 -7.83 8.08 7.20
N ALA A 86 -7.06 8.31 6.13
CA ALA A 86 -5.63 7.98 6.11
C ALA A 86 -4.81 9.23 6.44
#